data_AF-A0ABC8EY90-F1
#
_entry.id   AF-A0ABC8EY90-F1
#
_cell.length_a   1.000
_cell.length_b   1.000
_cell.length_c   1.000
_cell.angle_alpha   90.00
_cell.angle_beta   90.00
_cell.angle_gamma   90.00
#
_symmetry.space_group_name_H-M   'P 1'
#
loop_
_entity.id
_entity.type
_entity.pdbx_description
1 polymer ?
#
loop_
_entity_poly.entity_id
_entity_poly.type
_entity_poly.pdbx_seq_one_letter_code
_entity_poly.pdbx_strand_id
1 'polypeptide(L)'
;MAKGSIKRRIQRIQRHLGMKADGLIGPATLTAIEEALFDDAVESIANDYALTLSRKGLKQLVNHEIGSAAYYRQALSHPIWPGGRSGVTIGIGYDLGYNSDNQIRKDWYSVLAEIDLERLVVVYGLKGPAARQAVNNVRSVTVPLESAREVFFKATLPRYALLTKKTYPGVENLHPDAQTALLSLIYNRGASFKGARRREMAAIKELVATADYEGIAQQIRAMKRLWEGSGLSGLLKRRDHEARLVRLSDREYETVELVRV
;
A
#
# COMPACT_ATOMS: atom_id res chain seq x y z
N MET A 1 -36.43 -29.65 -27.82
CA MET A 1 -35.59 -28.98 -28.85
C MET A 1 -34.40 -28.16 -28.30
N ALA A 2 -34.09 -28.19 -26.98
CA ALA A 2 -33.01 -27.35 -26.39
C ALA A 2 -31.59 -27.94 -26.47
N LYS A 3 -31.41 -29.26 -26.36
CA LYS A 3 -30.08 -29.92 -26.35
C LYS A 3 -29.27 -29.74 -27.64
N GLY A 4 -29.93 -29.63 -28.80
CA GLY A 4 -29.27 -29.39 -30.09
C GLY A 4 -28.65 -27.99 -30.21
N SER A 5 -29.18 -27.00 -29.48
CA SER A 5 -28.67 -25.63 -29.48
C SER A 5 -27.34 -25.53 -28.71
N ILE A 6 -27.25 -26.17 -27.54
CA ILE A 6 -26.04 -26.20 -26.71
C ILE A 6 -24.90 -26.94 -27.42
N LYS A 7 -25.19 -28.12 -28.00
CA LYS A 7 -24.18 -28.88 -28.74
C LYS A 7 -23.60 -28.08 -29.91
N ARG A 8 -24.44 -27.37 -30.68
CA ARG A 8 -23.99 -26.51 -31.78
C ARG A 8 -23.16 -25.31 -31.31
N ARG A 9 -23.46 -24.76 -30.13
CA ARG A 9 -22.65 -23.70 -29.50
C ARG A 9 -21.27 -24.22 -29.12
N ILE A 10 -21.20 -25.38 -28.47
CA ILE A 10 -19.92 -26.01 -28.08
C ILE A 10 -19.09 -26.33 -29.33
N GLN A 11 -19.70 -26.89 -30.37
CA GLN A 11 -19.03 -27.16 -31.65
C GLN A 11 -18.52 -25.89 -32.36
N ARG A 12 -19.16 -24.74 -32.12
CA ARG A 12 -18.70 -23.46 -32.67
C ARG A 12 -17.49 -22.94 -31.89
N ILE A 13 -17.50 -23.07 -30.56
CA ILE A 13 -16.37 -22.74 -29.67
C ILE A 13 -15.17 -23.63 -30.00
N GLN A 14 -15.34 -24.95 -30.07
CA GLN A 14 -14.26 -25.88 -30.40
C GLN A 14 -13.61 -25.59 -31.76
N ARG A 15 -14.39 -25.23 -32.79
CA ARG A 15 -13.85 -24.82 -34.09
C ARG A 15 -13.04 -23.53 -34.01
N HIS A 16 -13.49 -22.58 -33.21
CA HIS A 16 -12.79 -21.32 -33.01
C HIS A 16 -11.45 -21.53 -32.30
N LEU A 17 -11.39 -22.51 -31.40
CA LEU A 17 -10.19 -22.94 -30.68
C LEU A 17 -9.31 -23.95 -31.45
N GLY A 18 -9.56 -24.17 -32.75
CA GLY A 18 -8.77 -25.10 -33.57
C GLY A 18 -8.92 -26.60 -33.21
N MET A 19 -9.90 -26.94 -32.38
CA MET A 19 -10.14 -28.31 -31.91
C MET A 19 -11.18 -29.07 -32.75
N LYS A 20 -11.19 -30.40 -32.60
CA LYS A 20 -12.24 -31.27 -33.14
C LYS A 20 -13.60 -30.92 -32.54
N ALA A 21 -14.56 -30.60 -33.40
CA ALA A 21 -15.88 -30.09 -33.03
C ALA A 21 -16.91 -31.20 -32.74
N ASP A 22 -16.64 -32.02 -31.72
CA ASP A 22 -17.52 -33.12 -31.33
C ASP A 22 -18.74 -32.69 -30.48
N GLY A 23 -18.72 -31.46 -29.95
CA GLY A 23 -19.78 -30.88 -29.15
C GLY A 23 -19.81 -31.38 -27.70
N LEU A 24 -18.72 -31.98 -27.22
CA LEU A 24 -18.54 -32.43 -25.84
C LEU A 24 -17.56 -31.50 -25.11
N ILE A 25 -17.85 -31.19 -23.85
CA ILE A 25 -16.91 -30.45 -22.99
C ILE A 25 -16.07 -31.48 -22.24
N GLY A 26 -15.03 -31.99 -22.89
CA GLY A 26 -14.04 -32.89 -22.28
C GLY A 26 -12.82 -32.13 -21.73
N PRO A 27 -11.88 -32.81 -21.07
CA PRO A 27 -10.68 -32.19 -20.49
C PRO A 27 -9.92 -31.31 -21.48
N ALA A 28 -9.68 -31.79 -22.70
CA ALA A 28 -9.00 -31.00 -23.73
C ALA A 28 -9.80 -29.75 -24.16
N THR A 29 -11.13 -29.83 -24.18
CA THR A 29 -11.97 -28.67 -24.50
C THR A 29 -11.99 -27.65 -23.37
N LEU A 30 -11.94 -28.10 -22.11
CA LEU A 30 -11.78 -27.22 -20.96
C LEU A 30 -10.40 -26.57 -20.95
N THR A 31 -9.32 -27.34 -21.17
CA THR A 31 -7.95 -26.80 -21.24
C THR A 31 -7.81 -25.78 -22.35
N ALA A 32 -8.33 -25.99 -23.56
CA ALA A 32 -8.24 -24.99 -24.62
C ALA A 32 -9.13 -23.75 -24.39
N ILE A 33 -10.24 -23.89 -23.67
CA ILE A 33 -11.04 -22.74 -23.23
C ILE A 33 -10.29 -21.98 -22.15
N GLU A 34 -9.67 -22.68 -21.20
CA GLU A 34 -8.80 -22.11 -20.18
C GLU A 34 -7.64 -21.39 -20.85
N GLU A 35 -6.87 -22.03 -21.72
CA GLU A 35 -5.77 -21.42 -22.48
C GLU A 35 -6.23 -20.21 -23.28
N ALA A 36 -7.37 -20.24 -23.98
CA ALA A 36 -7.84 -19.06 -24.70
C ALA A 36 -8.35 -17.93 -23.79
N LEU A 37 -8.98 -18.26 -22.65
CA LEU A 37 -9.38 -17.26 -21.65
C LEU A 37 -8.18 -16.71 -20.90
N PHE A 38 -7.15 -17.53 -20.67
CA PHE A 38 -5.94 -17.17 -19.97
C PHE A 38 -4.92 -16.51 -20.89
N ASP A 39 -4.84 -16.81 -22.19
CA ASP A 39 -3.96 -16.10 -23.14
C ASP A 39 -4.49 -14.68 -23.41
N ASP A 40 -5.81 -14.52 -23.63
CA ASP A 40 -6.42 -13.18 -23.72
C ASP A 40 -6.35 -12.43 -22.37
N ALA A 41 -6.32 -13.13 -21.24
CA ALA A 41 -6.13 -12.52 -19.91
C ALA A 41 -4.65 -12.33 -19.53
N VAL A 42 -3.71 -13.02 -20.15
CA VAL A 42 -2.26 -12.89 -19.89
C VAL A 42 -1.67 -11.80 -20.80
N GLU A 43 -2.22 -11.58 -21.99
CA GLU A 43 -1.88 -10.40 -22.82
C GLU A 43 -2.64 -9.12 -22.41
N SER A 44 -3.82 -9.22 -21.77
CA SER A 44 -4.59 -8.04 -21.32
C SER A 44 -4.53 -7.73 -19.81
N ILE A 45 -3.89 -8.56 -18.98
CA ILE A 45 -3.45 -8.15 -17.65
C ILE A 45 -1.94 -7.86 -17.74
N ALA A 46 -1.62 -6.73 -18.40
CA ALA A 46 -0.53 -5.91 -17.92
C ALA A 46 -0.84 -5.62 -16.45
N ASN A 47 -0.28 -6.44 -15.56
CA ASN A 47 -0.36 -6.27 -14.13
C ASN A 47 0.41 -4.98 -13.81
N ASP A 48 -0.24 -3.82 -13.99
CA ASP A 48 0.29 -2.47 -13.80
C ASP A 48 0.38 -2.18 -12.29
N TYR A 49 1.08 -3.07 -11.59
CA TYR A 49 1.49 -2.85 -10.23
C TYR A 49 2.38 -1.62 -10.22
N ALA A 50 2.04 -0.67 -9.36
CA ALA A 50 2.86 0.50 -9.16
C ALA A 50 4.26 0.10 -8.67
N LEU A 51 4.35 -0.89 -7.78
CA LEU A 51 5.61 -1.33 -7.18
C LEU A 51 5.64 -2.84 -6.89
N THR A 52 6.85 -3.38 -6.81
CA THR A 52 7.12 -4.70 -6.21
C THR A 52 7.85 -4.49 -4.89
N LEU A 53 7.18 -4.81 -3.79
CA LEU A 53 7.64 -4.55 -2.43
C LEU A 53 8.13 -5.84 -1.77
N SER A 54 9.10 -5.72 -0.87
CA SER A 54 9.53 -6.84 -0.03
C SER A 54 8.64 -6.98 1.21
N ARG A 55 8.28 -8.21 1.55
CA ARG A 55 7.54 -8.53 2.78
C ARG A 55 8.30 -8.11 4.03
N LYS A 56 9.63 -8.26 4.00
CA LYS A 56 10.52 -7.82 5.08
C LYS A 56 10.38 -6.31 5.32
N GLY A 57 10.46 -5.50 4.26
CA GLY A 57 10.29 -4.05 4.36
C GLY A 57 8.88 -3.65 4.79
N LEU A 58 7.85 -4.30 4.24
CA LEU A 58 6.46 -4.06 4.62
C LEU A 58 6.20 -4.36 6.11
N LYS A 59 6.75 -5.47 6.62
CA LYS A 59 6.66 -5.80 8.05
C LYS A 59 7.33 -4.74 8.91
N GLN A 60 8.49 -4.21 8.48
CA GLN A 60 9.14 -3.11 9.19
C GLN A 60 8.30 -1.83 9.16
N LEU A 61 7.73 -1.47 8.02
CA LEU A 61 6.83 -0.32 7.91
C LEU A 61 5.64 -0.47 8.86
N VAL A 62 4.93 -1.60 8.86
CA VAL A 62 3.80 -1.84 9.76
C VAL A 62 4.27 -1.79 11.23
N ASN A 63 5.42 -2.40 11.56
CA ASN A 63 5.98 -2.34 12.91
C ASN A 63 6.32 -0.91 13.34
N HIS A 64 6.71 -0.01 12.42
CA HIS A 64 6.93 1.39 12.74
C HIS A 64 5.63 2.13 13.07
N GLU A 65 4.49 1.70 12.52
CA GLU A 65 3.18 2.31 12.79
C GLU A 65 2.53 1.76 14.06
N ILE A 66 2.60 0.45 14.30
CA ILE A 66 1.84 -0.20 15.39
C ILE A 66 2.69 -0.90 16.45
N GLY A 67 4.01 -1.00 16.27
CA GLY A 67 4.93 -1.71 17.17
C GLY A 67 4.73 -3.24 17.16
N SER A 68 3.60 -3.70 17.71
CA SER A 68 3.18 -5.10 17.73
C SER A 68 1.66 -5.23 17.68
N ALA A 69 1.16 -6.41 17.31
CA ALA A 69 -0.28 -6.69 17.34
C ALA A 69 -0.88 -6.56 18.75
N ALA A 70 -0.12 -6.94 19.80
CA ALA A 70 -0.55 -6.81 21.18
C ALA A 70 -0.65 -5.33 21.59
N TYR A 71 0.38 -4.54 21.29
CA TYR A 71 0.37 -3.10 21.56
C TYR A 71 -0.76 -2.38 20.82
N TYR A 72 -1.02 -2.75 19.55
CA TYR A 72 -2.15 -2.19 18.82
C TYR A 72 -3.47 -2.41 19.55
N ARG A 73 -3.76 -3.66 19.94
CA ARG A 73 -5.03 -4.00 20.60
C ARG A 73 -5.19 -3.28 21.94
N GLN A 74 -4.09 -3.02 22.64
CA GLN A 74 -4.09 -2.34 23.92
C GLN A 74 -4.18 -0.80 23.81
N ALA A 75 -3.51 -0.20 22.83
CA ALA A 75 -3.22 1.25 22.83
C ALA A 75 -3.63 2.01 21.55
N LEU A 76 -3.87 1.32 20.43
CA LEU A 76 -4.12 1.94 19.11
C LEU A 76 -5.43 1.47 18.45
N SER A 77 -6.19 0.60 19.09
CA SER A 77 -7.50 0.11 18.62
C SER A 77 -8.59 1.19 18.64
N HIS A 78 -8.31 2.36 19.20
CA HIS A 78 -9.21 3.50 19.26
C HIS A 78 -8.62 4.70 18.51
N PRO A 79 -9.46 5.61 17.98
CA PRO A 79 -8.98 6.84 17.35
C PRO A 79 -8.09 7.68 18.27
N ILE A 80 -6.97 8.16 17.71
CA ILE A 80 -6.01 9.00 18.44
C ILE A 80 -5.65 10.25 17.64
N TRP A 81 -5.09 11.25 18.32
CA TRP A 81 -4.43 12.38 17.66
C TRP A 81 -2.94 12.34 17.99
N PRO A 82 -2.06 12.02 17.02
CA PRO A 82 -0.63 11.80 17.29
C PRO A 82 0.17 13.12 17.44
N GLY A 83 -0.46 14.28 17.24
CA GLY A 83 0.17 15.59 17.43
C GLY A 83 0.41 16.40 16.15
N GLY A 84 0.96 17.60 16.31
CA GLY A 84 1.39 18.46 15.21
C GLY A 84 0.25 18.91 14.31
N ARG A 85 0.37 18.67 13.00
CA ARG A 85 -0.67 18.99 11.99
C ARG A 85 -1.50 17.77 11.56
N SER A 86 -1.37 16.64 12.25
CA SER A 86 -2.13 15.43 11.96
C SER A 86 -3.62 15.64 12.23
N GLY A 87 -4.47 14.90 11.53
CA GLY A 87 -5.86 14.71 11.89
C GLY A 87 -6.05 13.61 12.93
N VAL A 88 -7.29 13.18 13.11
CA VAL A 88 -7.58 11.97 13.90
C VAL A 88 -7.10 10.77 13.11
N THR A 89 -6.29 9.90 13.72
CA THR A 89 -5.71 8.70 13.12
C THR A 89 -6.37 7.45 13.66
N ILE A 90 -6.68 6.51 12.77
CA ILE A 90 -7.22 5.18 13.08
C ILE A 90 -6.41 4.09 12.38
N GLY A 91 -6.56 2.85 12.84
CA GLY A 91 -5.94 1.69 12.20
C GLY A 91 -4.42 1.81 12.09
N ILE A 92 -3.88 1.35 10.96
CA ILE A 92 -2.45 1.46 10.66
C ILE A 92 -2.21 2.81 9.97
N GLY A 93 -2.02 3.85 10.78
CA GLY A 93 -1.62 5.20 10.35
C GLY A 93 -2.60 5.91 9.40
N TYR A 94 -3.88 5.53 9.38
CA TYR A 94 -4.89 6.14 8.52
C TYR A 94 -5.37 7.47 9.11
N ASP A 95 -4.92 8.58 8.55
CA ASP A 95 -5.27 9.93 9.02
C ASP A 95 -6.56 10.46 8.36
N LEU A 96 -7.65 10.54 9.13
CA LEU A 96 -8.96 11.04 8.71
C LEU A 96 -8.95 12.51 8.28
N GLY A 97 -7.97 13.30 8.75
CA GLY A 97 -7.80 14.69 8.35
C GLY A 97 -7.28 14.84 6.92
N TYR A 98 -6.55 13.85 6.41
CA TYR A 98 -5.96 13.90 5.05
C TYR A 98 -6.72 13.09 4.01
N ASN A 99 -7.80 12.41 4.40
CA ASN A 99 -8.70 11.69 3.51
C ASN A 99 -10.03 12.42 3.40
N SER A 100 -10.66 12.37 2.22
CA SER A 100 -12.00 12.89 2.03
C SER A 100 -13.03 11.94 2.63
N ASP A 101 -14.22 12.45 2.95
CA ASP A 101 -15.37 11.65 3.39
C ASP A 101 -15.61 10.43 2.47
N ASN A 102 -15.78 10.68 1.16
CA ASN A 102 -16.01 9.61 0.19
C ASN A 102 -14.91 8.53 0.22
N GLN A 103 -13.65 8.93 0.41
CA GLN A 103 -12.53 7.98 0.50
C GLN A 103 -12.59 7.16 1.79
N ILE A 104 -12.87 7.82 2.93
CA ILE A 104 -13.02 7.13 4.22
C ILE A 104 -14.13 6.09 4.12
N ARG A 105 -15.28 6.47 3.57
CA ARG A 105 -16.40 5.53 3.37
C ARG A 105 -16.03 4.38 2.47
N LYS A 106 -15.45 4.67 1.31
CA LYS A 106 -15.00 3.64 0.36
C LYS A 106 -14.03 2.65 1.00
N ASP A 107 -13.11 3.13 1.84
CA ASP A 107 -12.07 2.28 2.43
C ASP A 107 -12.62 1.43 3.58
N TRP A 108 -13.54 1.97 4.38
CA TRP A 108 -13.92 1.39 5.67
C TRP A 108 -15.31 0.74 5.70
N TYR A 109 -16.20 0.97 4.71
CA TYR A 109 -17.59 0.50 4.77
C TYR A 109 -17.75 -1.01 4.94
N SER A 110 -16.85 -1.81 4.35
CA SER A 110 -16.96 -3.27 4.39
C SER A 110 -16.38 -3.88 5.67
N VAL A 111 -15.68 -3.10 6.49
CA VAL A 111 -14.89 -3.61 7.64
C VAL A 111 -15.25 -2.95 8.98
N LEU A 112 -16.11 -1.95 8.99
CA LEU A 112 -16.65 -1.29 10.18
C LEU A 112 -18.18 -1.28 10.12
N ALA A 113 -18.81 -1.26 11.29
CA ALA A 113 -20.25 -1.02 11.39
C ALA A 113 -20.57 0.39 10.90
N GLU A 114 -21.70 0.54 10.19
CA GLU A 114 -22.13 1.82 9.61
C GLU A 114 -22.19 2.94 10.66
N ILE A 115 -22.74 2.65 11.85
CA ILE A 115 -22.81 3.61 12.96
C ILE A 115 -21.44 4.12 13.40
N ASP A 116 -20.42 3.27 13.40
CA ASP A 116 -19.06 3.65 13.79
C ASP A 116 -18.37 4.42 12.66
N LEU A 117 -18.61 4.04 11.41
CA LEU A 117 -18.13 4.78 10.25
C LEU A 117 -18.72 6.20 10.20
N GLU A 118 -20.02 6.38 10.44
CA GLU A 118 -20.65 7.70 10.51
C GLU A 118 -20.01 8.58 11.58
N ARG A 119 -19.74 8.02 12.77
CA ARG A 119 -19.05 8.73 13.85
C ARG A 119 -17.65 9.19 13.43
N LEU A 120 -16.89 8.33 12.77
CA LEU A 120 -15.55 8.65 12.30
C LEU A 120 -15.55 9.70 11.19
N VAL A 121 -16.52 9.67 10.29
CA VAL A 121 -16.61 10.62 9.19
C VAL A 121 -16.78 12.05 9.74
N VAL A 122 -17.47 12.28 10.86
CA VAL A 122 -17.66 13.65 11.42
C VAL A 122 -16.34 14.43 11.61
N VAL A 123 -15.22 13.75 11.82
CA VAL A 123 -13.91 14.39 12.01
C VAL A 123 -13.05 14.47 10.73
N TYR A 124 -13.62 14.14 9.56
CA TYR A 124 -12.90 14.21 8.28
C TYR A 124 -12.36 15.63 8.04
N GLY A 125 -11.17 15.71 7.43
CA GLY A 125 -10.56 17.00 7.07
C GLY A 125 -10.02 17.83 8.24
N LEU A 126 -10.41 17.54 9.50
CA LEU A 126 -9.91 18.24 10.67
C LEU A 126 -8.43 17.91 10.90
N LYS A 127 -7.63 18.94 11.18
CA LYS A 127 -6.17 18.84 11.38
C LYS A 127 -5.71 19.69 12.56
N GLY A 128 -4.59 19.30 13.15
CA GLY A 128 -3.93 20.07 14.21
C GLY A 128 -4.85 20.33 15.41
N PRO A 129 -4.96 21.57 15.92
CA PRO A 129 -5.78 21.88 17.09
C PRO A 129 -7.25 21.44 16.97
N ALA A 130 -7.86 21.55 15.78
CA ALA A 130 -9.24 21.12 15.56
C ALA A 130 -9.40 19.60 15.72
N ALA A 131 -8.47 18.81 15.18
CA ALA A 131 -8.47 17.36 15.35
C ALA A 131 -8.22 16.94 16.80
N ARG A 132 -7.30 17.63 17.48
CA ARG A 132 -7.04 17.42 18.91
C ARG A 132 -8.29 17.62 19.76
N GLN A 133 -9.10 18.62 19.45
CA GLN A 133 -10.36 18.87 20.18
C GLN A 133 -11.42 17.81 19.86
N ALA A 134 -11.51 17.39 18.60
CA ALA A 134 -12.55 16.48 18.14
C ALA A 134 -12.30 14.99 18.47
N VAL A 135 -11.05 14.57 18.72
CA VAL A 135 -10.68 13.15 18.89
C VAL A 135 -11.48 12.46 20.00
N ASN A 136 -11.77 13.15 21.11
CA ASN A 136 -12.50 12.56 22.23
C ASN A 136 -13.95 12.19 21.86
N ASN A 137 -14.54 12.87 20.86
CA ASN A 137 -15.91 12.61 20.42
C ASN A 137 -16.04 11.28 19.67
N VAL A 138 -14.94 10.78 19.11
CA VAL A 138 -14.92 9.56 18.29
C VAL A 138 -14.14 8.42 18.95
N ARG A 139 -13.50 8.68 20.10
CA ARG A 139 -12.58 7.74 20.77
C ARG A 139 -13.24 6.43 21.21
N SER A 140 -14.56 6.39 21.37
CA SER A 140 -15.30 5.17 21.71
C SER A 140 -15.38 4.16 20.57
N VAL A 141 -15.13 4.58 19.32
CA VAL A 141 -15.09 3.67 18.17
C VAL A 141 -13.92 2.71 18.34
N THR A 142 -14.18 1.42 18.10
CA THR A 142 -13.14 0.39 18.12
C THR A 142 -12.83 -0.03 16.69
N VAL A 143 -11.56 -0.01 16.33
CA VAL A 143 -11.06 -0.43 15.02
C VAL A 143 -10.26 -1.72 15.21
N PRO A 144 -10.85 -2.90 14.90
CA PRO A 144 -10.15 -4.18 14.99
C PRO A 144 -8.86 -4.18 14.15
N LEU A 145 -7.84 -4.90 14.63
CA LEU A 145 -6.56 -4.98 13.92
C LEU A 145 -6.72 -5.61 12.54
N GLU A 146 -7.64 -6.57 12.43
CA GLU A 146 -7.95 -7.30 11.22
C GLU A 146 -8.58 -6.35 10.17
N SER A 147 -9.57 -5.54 10.57
CA SER A 147 -10.13 -4.45 9.75
C SER A 147 -9.05 -3.44 9.33
N ALA A 148 -8.19 -3.03 10.27
CA ALA A 148 -7.11 -2.08 9.98
C ALA A 148 -6.08 -2.64 8.98
N ARG A 149 -5.75 -3.94 9.06
CA ARG A 149 -4.88 -4.62 8.11
C ARG A 149 -5.52 -4.71 6.73
N GLU A 150 -6.80 -5.05 6.67
CA GLU A 150 -7.52 -5.14 5.41
C GLU A 150 -7.50 -3.80 4.67
N VAL A 151 -7.84 -2.70 5.35
CA VAL A 151 -7.77 -1.35 4.77
C VAL A 151 -6.34 -0.94 4.43
N PHE A 152 -5.38 -1.30 5.27
CA PHE A 152 -3.98 -1.00 5.00
C PHE A 152 -3.52 -1.65 3.69
N PHE A 153 -3.75 -2.96 3.50
CA PHE A 153 -3.27 -3.69 2.33
C PHE A 153 -4.12 -3.47 1.07
N LYS A 154 -5.45 -3.33 1.19
CA LYS A 154 -6.33 -3.19 0.02
C LYS A 154 -6.47 -1.76 -0.49
N ALA A 155 -6.35 -0.76 0.39
CA ALA A 155 -6.60 0.63 0.02
C ALA A 155 -5.38 1.53 0.25
N THR A 156 -4.78 1.47 1.43
CA THR A 156 -3.73 2.44 1.80
C THR A 156 -2.44 2.16 1.04
N LEU A 157 -1.98 0.92 1.03
CA LEU A 157 -0.71 0.51 0.45
C LEU A 157 -0.65 0.75 -1.06
N PRO A 158 -1.63 0.33 -1.90
CA PRO A 158 -1.61 0.59 -3.34
C PRO A 158 -1.59 2.09 -3.66
N ARG A 159 -2.35 2.89 -2.89
CA ARG A 159 -2.43 4.33 -3.07
C ARG A 159 -1.11 5.03 -2.75
N TYR A 160 -0.40 4.58 -1.72
CA TYR A 160 0.95 5.04 -1.40
C TYR A 160 2.00 4.52 -2.39
N ALA A 161 1.82 3.33 -2.97
CA ALA A 161 2.67 2.82 -4.03
C ALA A 161 2.59 3.71 -5.29
N LEU A 162 1.37 4.03 -5.74
CA LEU A 162 1.14 5.00 -6.83
C LEU A 162 1.71 6.39 -6.52
N LEU A 163 1.51 6.88 -5.29
CA LEU A 163 2.08 8.16 -4.87
C LEU A 163 3.61 8.13 -4.90
N THR A 164 4.22 7.02 -4.50
CA THR A 164 5.67 6.84 -4.51
C THR A 164 6.20 6.80 -5.94
N LYS A 165 5.59 6.00 -6.83
CA LYS A 165 5.89 5.96 -8.27
C LYS A 165 5.80 7.33 -8.91
N LYS A 166 4.75 8.10 -8.60
CA LYS A 166 4.58 9.47 -9.08
C LYS A 166 5.63 10.44 -8.52
N THR A 167 6.04 10.26 -7.28
CA THR A 167 6.99 11.16 -6.60
C THR A 167 8.42 10.94 -7.09
N TYR A 168 8.79 9.67 -7.32
CA TYR A 168 10.10 9.25 -7.78
C TYR A 168 9.96 8.39 -9.04
N PRO A 169 9.77 8.98 -10.24
CA PRO A 169 9.69 8.21 -11.47
C PRO A 169 10.91 7.30 -11.65
N GLY A 170 10.69 6.02 -11.99
CA GLY A 170 11.73 5.01 -12.12
C GLY A 170 11.98 4.18 -10.85
N VAL A 171 11.30 4.50 -9.73
CA VAL A 171 11.38 3.71 -8.49
C VAL A 171 10.97 2.26 -8.69
N GLU A 172 10.05 1.97 -9.60
CA GLU A 172 9.58 0.63 -9.96
C GLU A 172 10.69 -0.26 -10.55
N ASN A 173 11.78 0.34 -11.02
CA ASN A 173 12.95 -0.37 -11.57
C ASN A 173 14.01 -0.67 -10.51
N LEU A 174 13.87 -0.15 -9.29
CA LEU A 174 14.79 -0.43 -8.19
C LEU A 174 14.52 -1.81 -7.57
N HIS A 175 15.47 -2.33 -6.81
CA HIS A 175 15.27 -3.56 -6.04
C HIS A 175 14.08 -3.44 -5.06
N PRO A 176 13.30 -4.52 -4.83
CA PRO A 176 12.10 -4.48 -3.99
C PRO A 176 12.28 -3.90 -2.58
N ASP A 177 13.42 -4.16 -1.94
CA ASP A 177 13.76 -3.57 -0.64
C ASP A 177 13.89 -2.03 -0.73
N ALA A 178 14.48 -1.50 -1.81
CA ALA A 178 14.59 -0.06 -2.06
C ALA A 178 13.24 0.59 -2.40
N GLN A 179 12.41 -0.07 -3.21
CA GLN A 179 11.03 0.38 -3.47
C GLN A 179 10.24 0.52 -2.16
N THR A 180 10.38 -0.48 -1.28
CA THR A 180 9.69 -0.50 0.02
C THR A 180 10.20 0.57 0.98
N ALA A 181 11.51 0.83 1.00
CA ALA A 181 12.09 1.91 1.80
C ALA A 181 11.59 3.29 1.34
N LEU A 182 11.52 3.54 0.03
CA LEU A 182 11.02 4.80 -0.52
C LEU A 182 9.52 4.95 -0.30
N LEU A 183 8.73 3.87 -0.42
CA LEU A 183 7.33 3.89 -0.03
C LEU A 183 7.18 4.24 1.45
N SER A 184 7.98 3.63 2.34
CA SER A 184 7.94 3.93 3.76
C SER A 184 8.29 5.38 4.08
N LEU A 185 9.24 5.95 3.33
CA LEU A 185 9.60 7.35 3.43
C LEU A 185 8.42 8.26 3.01
N ILE A 186 7.78 7.98 1.88
CA ILE A 186 6.61 8.72 1.40
C ILE A 186 5.43 8.56 2.37
N TYR A 187 5.21 7.37 2.92
CA TYR A 187 4.18 7.12 3.93
C TYR A 187 4.39 8.00 5.17
N ASN A 188 5.63 8.06 5.68
CA ASN A 188 5.93 8.82 6.90
C ASN A 188 5.93 10.34 6.69
N ARG A 189 6.40 10.81 5.54
CA ARG A 189 6.71 12.23 5.33
C ARG A 189 5.83 12.90 4.28
N GLY A 190 5.14 12.15 3.43
CA GLY A 190 4.42 12.66 2.26
C GLY A 190 5.34 13.06 1.10
N ALA A 191 4.72 13.34 -0.05
CA ALA A 191 5.36 13.52 -1.36
C ALA A 191 5.95 14.91 -1.68
N SER A 192 6.01 15.84 -0.72
CA SER A 192 6.45 17.21 -1.01
C SER A 192 7.97 17.36 -1.02
N PHE A 193 8.49 18.09 -2.01
CA PHE A 193 9.88 18.53 -2.10
C PHE A 193 10.13 19.96 -1.62
N LYS A 194 9.09 20.68 -1.18
CA LYS A 194 9.19 22.11 -0.89
C LYS A 194 9.76 22.39 0.50
N GLY A 195 10.74 23.28 0.56
CA GLY A 195 11.31 23.84 1.79
C GLY A 195 12.53 23.10 2.35
N ALA A 196 13.26 23.75 3.25
CA ALA A 196 14.54 23.26 3.78
C ALA A 196 14.46 21.89 4.49
N ARG A 197 13.29 21.54 5.04
CA ARG A 197 13.05 20.23 5.67
C ARG A 197 12.90 19.10 4.64
N ARG A 198 12.78 19.40 3.35
CA ARG A 198 12.54 18.43 2.26
C ARG A 198 13.73 18.24 1.32
N ARG A 199 14.85 18.90 1.58
CA ARG A 199 16.06 18.89 0.75
C ARG A 199 16.50 17.47 0.37
N GLU A 200 16.63 16.57 1.35
CA GLU A 200 17.08 15.20 1.12
C GLU A 200 16.08 14.40 0.29
N MET A 201 14.76 14.67 0.43
CA MET A 201 13.74 14.01 -0.39
C MET A 201 13.83 14.47 -1.84
N ALA A 202 14.08 15.77 -2.07
CA ALA A 202 14.28 16.28 -3.42
C ALA A 202 15.53 15.67 -4.08
N ALA A 203 16.63 15.53 -3.32
CA ALA A 203 17.88 14.95 -3.82
C ALA A 203 17.72 13.48 -4.26
N ILE A 204 16.86 12.70 -3.59
CA ILE A 204 16.60 11.28 -3.95
C ILE A 204 16.09 11.12 -5.39
N LYS A 205 15.43 12.13 -5.97
CA LYS A 205 14.81 12.02 -7.29
C LYS A 205 15.81 11.64 -8.40
N GLU A 206 16.96 12.31 -8.45
CA GLU A 206 18.00 12.02 -9.45
C GLU A 206 18.74 10.70 -9.16
N LEU A 207 18.83 10.32 -7.89
CA LEU A 207 19.46 9.08 -7.45
C LEU A 207 18.61 7.86 -7.82
N VAL A 208 17.28 8.00 -7.79
CA VAL A 208 16.36 6.97 -8.30
C VAL A 208 16.54 6.77 -9.80
N ALA A 209 16.67 7.85 -10.58
CA ALA A 209 16.85 7.76 -12.03
C ALA A 209 18.13 7.03 -12.46
N THR A 210 19.17 7.09 -11.61
CA THR A 210 20.47 6.46 -11.84
C THR A 210 20.67 5.15 -11.07
N ALA A 211 19.63 4.69 -10.34
CA ALA A 211 19.69 3.56 -9.42
C ALA A 211 20.88 3.63 -8.42
N ASP A 212 21.23 4.83 -7.96
CA ASP A 212 22.27 5.04 -6.94
C ASP A 212 21.75 4.69 -5.54
N TYR A 213 21.74 3.38 -5.24
CA TYR A 213 21.28 2.84 -3.95
C TYR A 213 22.05 3.43 -2.76
N GLU A 214 23.35 3.65 -2.90
CA GLU A 214 24.17 4.18 -1.81
C GLU A 214 23.83 5.65 -1.55
N GLY A 215 23.70 6.46 -2.62
CA GLY A 215 23.22 7.84 -2.52
C GLY A 215 21.83 7.93 -1.90
N ILE A 216 20.88 7.09 -2.34
CA ILE A 216 19.53 7.04 -1.76
C ILE A 216 19.60 6.76 -0.25
N ALA A 217 20.36 5.73 0.16
CA ALA A 217 20.53 5.38 1.56
C ALA A 217 21.14 6.53 2.38
N GLN A 218 22.14 7.23 1.82
CA GLN A 218 22.76 8.39 2.47
C GLN A 218 21.77 9.54 2.66
N GLN A 219 20.96 9.87 1.65
CA GLN A 219 19.93 10.92 1.76
C GLN A 219 18.87 10.57 2.80
N ILE A 220 18.40 9.31 2.84
CA ILE A 220 17.45 8.84 3.86
C ILE A 220 18.04 9.03 5.27
N ARG A 221 19.29 8.63 5.48
CA ARG A 221 19.96 8.77 6.78
C ARG A 221 20.23 10.23 7.14
N ALA A 222 20.59 11.08 6.17
CA ALA A 222 20.85 12.51 6.38
C ALA A 222 19.62 13.28 6.90
N MET A 223 18.40 12.79 6.64
CA MET A 223 17.17 13.37 7.19
C MET A 223 17.10 13.33 8.73
N LYS A 224 17.93 12.52 9.39
CA LYS A 224 18.03 12.47 10.86
C LYS A 224 18.29 13.83 11.49
N ARG A 225 19.00 14.74 10.80
CA ARG A 225 19.23 16.13 11.22
C ARG A 225 17.96 16.90 11.60
N LEU A 226 16.80 16.46 11.12
CA LEU A 226 15.51 17.12 11.39
C LEU A 226 14.95 16.83 12.79
N TRP A 227 15.48 15.80 13.46
CA TRP A 227 14.96 15.29 14.73
C TRP A 227 16.07 14.92 15.73
N GLU A 228 17.34 15.07 15.35
CA GLU A 228 18.45 14.94 16.28
C GLU A 228 18.28 15.94 17.42
N GLY A 229 18.46 15.48 18.66
CA GLY A 229 18.21 16.28 19.86
C GLY A 229 16.73 16.53 20.21
N SER A 230 15.76 16.07 19.42
CA SER A 230 14.32 16.34 19.66
C SER A 230 13.58 15.30 20.51
N GLY A 231 14.29 14.28 21.01
CA GLY A 231 13.69 13.15 21.74
C GLY A 231 12.90 12.15 20.87
N LEU A 232 12.74 12.42 19.57
CA LEU A 232 12.03 11.57 18.60
C LEU A 232 12.90 10.41 18.08
N SER A 233 13.43 9.60 19.00
CA SER A 233 14.36 8.50 18.69
C SER A 233 13.77 7.44 17.74
N GLY A 234 12.44 7.25 17.75
CA GLY A 234 11.75 6.35 16.82
C GLY A 234 11.92 6.73 15.35
N LEU A 235 11.91 8.04 15.04
CA LEU A 235 12.11 8.52 13.66
C LEU A 235 13.56 8.34 13.21
N LEU A 236 14.51 8.51 14.13
CA LEU A 236 15.94 8.27 13.85
C LEU A 236 16.18 6.80 13.50
N LYS A 237 15.64 5.87 14.31
CA LYS A 237 15.72 4.42 14.06
C LYS A 237 15.04 4.03 12.75
N ARG A 238 13.88 4.62 12.43
CA ARG A 238 13.18 4.38 11.16
C ARG A 238 14.03 4.76 9.95
N ARG A 239 14.69 5.93 9.97
CA ARG A 239 15.59 6.35 8.89
C ARG A 239 16.81 5.42 8.76
N ASP A 240 17.37 4.96 9.87
CA ASP A 240 18.48 3.99 9.84
C ASP A 240 18.04 2.63 9.26
N HIS A 241 16.83 2.16 9.59
CA HIS A 241 16.28 0.92 9.01
C HIS A 241 16.02 1.04 7.51
N GLU A 242 15.37 2.11 7.07
CA GLU A 242 15.09 2.35 5.65
C GLU A 242 16.38 2.49 4.84
N ALA A 243 17.37 3.25 5.34
CA ALA A 243 18.66 3.38 4.67
C ALA A 243 19.40 2.03 4.58
N ARG A 244 19.36 1.22 5.63
CA ARG A 244 19.93 -0.14 5.62
C ARG A 244 19.20 -1.04 4.62
N LEU A 245 17.87 -0.93 4.54
CA LEU A 245 17.06 -1.70 3.61
C LEU A 245 17.45 -1.41 2.16
N VAL A 246 17.65 -0.14 1.80
CA VAL A 246 18.15 0.25 0.47
C VAL A 246 19.56 -0.29 0.22
N ARG A 247 20.49 -0.09 1.16
CA ARG A 247 21.90 -0.49 0.97
C ARG A 247 22.09 -2.00 0.81
N LEU A 248 21.24 -2.80 1.46
CA LEU A 248 21.29 -4.27 1.40
C LEU A 248 20.27 -4.83 0.40
N SER A 249 19.79 -4.01 -0.53
CA SER A 249 18.74 -4.41 -1.48
C SER A 249 19.27 -5.25 -2.65
N ASP A 250 20.59 -5.22 -2.90
CA ASP A 250 21.25 -6.09 -3.86
C ASP A 250 21.38 -7.50 -3.27
N ARG A 251 20.33 -8.29 -3.48
CA ARG A 251 20.21 -9.67 -3.03
C ARG A 251 19.22 -10.40 -3.93
N GLU A 252 19.23 -11.72 -3.87
CA GLU A 252 18.19 -12.53 -4.48
C GLU A 252 16.88 -12.43 -3.68
N TYR A 253 15.75 -12.46 -4.39
CA TYR A 253 14.41 -12.42 -3.81
C TYR A 253 13.64 -13.64 -4.26
N GLU A 254 13.10 -14.38 -3.32
CA GLU A 254 12.13 -15.42 -3.64
C GLU A 254 10.75 -14.79 -3.92
N THR A 255 9.97 -15.37 -4.83
CA THR A 255 8.60 -14.89 -5.13
C THR A 255 7.73 -14.77 -3.87
N VAL A 256 7.93 -15.67 -2.89
CA VAL A 256 7.22 -15.63 -1.61
C VAL A 256 7.59 -14.43 -0.74
N GLU A 257 8.72 -13.78 -0.97
CA GLU A 257 9.14 -12.58 -0.26
C GLU A 257 8.56 -11.29 -0.87
N LEU A 258 7.89 -11.39 -2.02
CA LEU A 258 7.43 -10.24 -2.78
C LEU A 258 5.92 -10.00 -2.63
N VAL A 259 5.54 -8.74 -2.70
CA VAL A 259 4.16 -8.26 -2.75
C VAL A 259 4.08 -7.23 -3.87
N ARG A 260 3.30 -7.51 -4.91
CA ARG A 260 3.07 -6.59 -6.02
C ARG A 260 1.83 -5.76 -5.72
N VAL A 261 1.93 -4.43 -5.82
CA VAL A 261 0.90 -3.47 -5.41
C VAL A 261 0.75 -2.33 -6.39
#